data_AF-A0A821IZ96-F1
#
_entry.id   AF-A0A821IZ96-F1
#
_cell.length_a   1.000
_cell.length_b   1.000
_cell.length_c   1.000
_cell.angle_alpha   90.00
_cell.angle_beta   90.00
_cell.angle_gamma   90.00
#
_symmetry.space_group_name_H-M   'P 1'
#
loop_
_entity.id
_entity.type
_entity.pdbx_description
1 polymer ?
#
loop_
_entity_poly.entity_id
_entity_poly.type
_entity_poly.pdbx_seq_one_letter_code
_entity_poly.pdbx_strand_id
1 'polypeptide(L)'
;MGLTWTINGNHDIAFFQMNLYSNDLSRFQWELQYDKINALKISFNCKKVLKDRLRQVLDLIPTTDPFVTFPPDLRDILYSSNIKIGINGFNRIGRLVLRCALEQGIQVIAVNDPDPSACLQPAVHMVDKLKFDSANAYFKGEVFHKDKFIVADQVISALTVQRQTYVPPWDELGVEYVVETICKYTTIDEYKSHLQAGARRVIITVPSADAPVFVMGVNEDKYTGRETVLSSTLYTTANCLAPLVKVVHEKFGIVEALITTLSSSIRVQETVDEPSDKSGRSREAEQNILFANNITIDKAIGKIIPDLNEKLTGTSFIFPTLNVSLIDLTARLNKGTKYEEICAAIREAANGPLKNILAYSDDNSVPTHDIVDKHSLIFYAQAGILLKDNFVKLVSWCNNEYSDANRVMDLIKYIFKKDYEDKLKQSLE
;
A
#
# COMPACT_ATOMS: atom_id res chain seq x y z
N MET A 1 -32.02 -3.71 -20.94
CA MET A 1 -30.80 -4.20 -21.63
C MET A 1 -31.06 -5.63 -22.04
N GLY A 2 -30.89 -5.97 -23.32
CA GLY A 2 -30.98 -7.35 -23.80
C GLY A 2 -29.60 -7.98 -23.86
N LEU A 3 -29.48 -9.25 -23.46
CA LEU A 3 -28.28 -10.07 -23.61
C LEU A 3 -28.57 -11.16 -24.64
N THR A 4 -27.75 -11.25 -25.68
CA THR A 4 -27.78 -12.39 -26.61
C THR A 4 -26.39 -12.99 -26.73
N TRP A 5 -26.33 -14.32 -26.67
CA TRP A 5 -25.12 -15.10 -26.82
C TRP A 5 -25.05 -15.68 -28.22
N THR A 6 -23.87 -15.63 -28.82
CA THR A 6 -23.59 -16.27 -30.11
C THR A 6 -22.33 -17.09 -29.95
N ILE A 7 -22.41 -18.39 -30.23
CA ILE A 7 -21.26 -19.29 -30.24
C ILE A 7 -20.92 -19.55 -31.69
N ASN A 8 -19.73 -19.15 -32.13
CA ASN A 8 -19.22 -19.42 -33.46
C ASN A 8 -17.92 -20.21 -33.31
N GLY A 9 -17.63 -21.21 -34.15
CA GLY A 9 -16.39 -21.97 -33.97
C GLY A 9 -16.36 -23.31 -34.67
N ASN A 10 -15.18 -23.92 -34.71
CA ASN A 10 -14.95 -25.27 -35.21
C ASN A 10 -14.55 -26.18 -34.03
N HIS A 11 -14.34 -27.48 -34.25
CA HIS A 11 -14.01 -28.46 -33.21
C HIS A 11 -12.80 -28.13 -32.31
N ASP A 12 -11.91 -27.23 -32.75
CA ASP A 12 -10.72 -26.81 -32.00
C ASP A 12 -10.80 -25.37 -31.42
N ILE A 13 -11.76 -24.52 -31.81
CA ILE A 13 -11.85 -23.11 -31.34
C ILE A 13 -13.32 -22.68 -31.24
N ALA A 14 -13.74 -22.18 -30.08
CA ALA A 14 -15.09 -21.67 -29.84
C ALA A 14 -15.09 -20.18 -29.46
N PHE A 15 -15.57 -19.33 -30.36
CA PHE A 15 -15.79 -17.91 -30.14
C PHE A 15 -17.13 -17.66 -29.43
N PHE A 16 -17.08 -16.99 -28.27
CA PHE A 16 -18.28 -16.56 -27.54
C PHE A 16 -18.45 -15.05 -27.71
N GLN A 17 -19.54 -14.64 -28.36
CA GLN A 17 -19.89 -13.24 -28.54
C GLN A 17 -21.10 -12.89 -27.67
N MET A 18 -20.90 -12.02 -26.69
CA MET A 18 -21.97 -11.45 -25.87
C MET A 18 -22.34 -10.06 -26.41
N ASN A 19 -23.54 -9.91 -26.96
CA ASN A 19 -24.03 -8.62 -27.41
C ASN A 19 -24.84 -7.97 -26.28
N LEU A 20 -24.40 -6.80 -25.81
CA LEU A 20 -25.08 -6.02 -24.78
C LEU A 20 -25.86 -4.89 -25.45
N TYR A 21 -27.19 -4.99 -25.49
CA TYR A 21 -28.02 -3.95 -26.08
C TYR A 21 -28.34 -2.89 -25.02
N SER A 22 -27.59 -1.80 -25.06
CA SER A 22 -27.86 -0.51 -24.44
C SER A 22 -28.16 0.49 -25.57
N ASN A 23 -28.85 1.60 -25.30
CA ASN A 23 -29.14 2.68 -26.28
C ASN A 23 -27.87 3.35 -26.88
N ASP A 24 -26.70 2.81 -26.59
CA ASP A 24 -25.39 3.23 -27.07
C ASP A 24 -24.74 1.98 -27.69
N LEU A 25 -24.64 1.96 -29.03
CA LEU A 25 -24.25 0.84 -29.89
C LEU A 25 -22.78 0.41 -29.69
N SER A 26 -22.45 -0.12 -28.52
CA SER A 26 -21.11 -0.66 -28.21
C SER A 26 -21.15 -2.18 -28.09
N ARG A 27 -20.30 -2.86 -28.87
CA ARG A 27 -20.20 -4.33 -28.90
C ARG A 27 -19.06 -4.78 -27.99
N PHE A 28 -19.31 -5.77 -27.14
CA PHE A 28 -18.27 -6.53 -26.45
C PHE A 28 -17.90 -7.74 -27.32
N GLN A 29 -16.62 -7.93 -27.59
CA GLN A 29 -16.10 -9.14 -28.22
C GLN A 29 -14.98 -9.70 -27.36
N TRP A 30 -15.06 -11.00 -27.11
CA TRP A 30 -14.01 -11.76 -26.46
C TRP A 30 -13.78 -13.05 -27.25
N GLU A 31 -12.57 -13.56 -27.17
CA GLU A 31 -12.14 -14.77 -27.86
C GLU A 31 -11.77 -15.81 -26.82
N LEU A 32 -12.32 -17.01 -26.96
CA LEU A 32 -12.03 -18.17 -26.12
C LEU A 32 -11.33 -19.21 -27.00
N GLN A 33 -10.04 -19.40 -26.76
CA GLN A 33 -9.24 -20.37 -27.51
C GLN A 33 -9.01 -21.58 -26.61
N TYR A 34 -9.45 -22.76 -27.08
CA TYR A 34 -9.21 -24.04 -26.43
C TYR A 34 -8.02 -24.69 -27.12
N ASP A 35 -6.82 -24.57 -26.54
CA ASP A 35 -5.67 -25.29 -27.09
C ASP A 35 -5.66 -26.73 -26.55
N LYS A 36 -5.13 -27.69 -27.32
CA LYS A 36 -5.16 -29.15 -27.05
C LYS A 36 -4.43 -29.59 -25.76
N ILE A 37 -4.06 -28.64 -24.90
CA ILE A 37 -3.29 -28.79 -23.66
C ILE A 37 -4.09 -28.28 -22.44
N ASN A 38 -5.43 -28.39 -22.45
CA ASN A 38 -6.31 -28.08 -21.30
C ASN A 38 -6.20 -26.63 -20.75
N ALA A 39 -5.91 -25.61 -21.57
CA ALA A 39 -5.88 -24.21 -21.09
C ALA A 39 -6.90 -23.35 -21.85
N LEU A 40 -7.79 -22.67 -21.10
CA LEU A 40 -8.83 -21.79 -21.63
C LEU A 40 -8.27 -20.35 -21.69
N LYS A 41 -7.88 -19.90 -22.89
CA LYS A 41 -7.38 -18.55 -23.07
C LYS A 41 -8.51 -17.59 -23.37
N ILE A 42 -8.76 -16.60 -22.49
CA ILE A 42 -9.77 -15.55 -22.72
C ILE A 42 -9.07 -14.23 -23.06
N SER A 43 -9.29 -13.73 -24.28
CA SER A 43 -8.77 -12.43 -24.72
C SER A 43 -9.90 -11.40 -24.80
N PHE A 44 -9.72 -10.22 -24.20
CA PHE A 44 -10.70 -9.14 -24.18
C PHE A 44 -10.24 -7.98 -25.08
N ASN A 45 -11.10 -7.53 -25.99
CA ASN A 45 -10.86 -6.31 -26.77
C ASN A 45 -11.95 -5.28 -26.45
N CYS A 46 -11.59 -4.20 -25.74
CA CYS A 46 -12.57 -3.29 -25.16
C CYS A 46 -12.13 -1.82 -25.14
N LYS A 47 -13.03 -0.88 -25.49
CA LYS A 47 -12.82 0.57 -25.35
C LYS A 47 -12.88 1.01 -23.88
N LYS A 48 -12.18 2.09 -23.53
CA LYS A 48 -11.98 2.62 -22.16
C LYS A 48 -13.28 2.78 -21.34
N VAL A 49 -14.36 3.27 -21.95
CA VAL A 49 -15.67 3.51 -21.31
C VAL A 49 -16.32 2.23 -20.75
N LEU A 50 -15.97 1.07 -21.32
CA LEU A 50 -16.50 -0.22 -20.91
C LEU A 50 -15.67 -0.90 -19.80
N LYS A 51 -14.44 -0.41 -19.50
CA LYS A 51 -13.65 -0.87 -18.33
C LYS A 51 -14.40 -0.61 -17.01
N ASP A 52 -15.14 0.50 -16.94
CA ASP A 52 -15.88 0.89 -15.72
C ASP A 52 -17.14 0.03 -15.50
N ARG A 53 -17.73 -0.51 -16.58
CA ARG A 53 -18.89 -1.41 -16.54
C ARG A 53 -18.50 -2.90 -16.50
N LEU A 54 -17.22 -3.20 -16.62
CA LEU A 54 -16.69 -4.56 -16.73
C LEU A 54 -16.92 -5.37 -15.44
N ARG A 55 -16.98 -4.73 -14.26
CA ARG A 55 -17.35 -5.38 -12.98
C ARG A 55 -18.67 -6.16 -13.07
N GLN A 56 -19.71 -5.57 -13.66
CA GLN A 56 -21.03 -6.20 -13.80
C GLN A 56 -21.03 -7.41 -14.75
N VAL A 57 -20.12 -7.42 -15.73
CA VAL A 57 -19.94 -8.53 -16.67
C VAL A 57 -19.09 -9.64 -16.05
N LEU A 58 -18.10 -9.27 -15.24
CA LEU A 58 -17.21 -10.20 -14.55
C LEU A 58 -17.91 -11.00 -13.45
N ASP A 59 -18.91 -10.42 -12.77
CA ASP A 59 -19.78 -11.14 -11.82
C ASP A 59 -20.55 -12.30 -12.45
N LEU A 60 -20.68 -12.33 -13.79
CA LEU A 60 -21.36 -13.39 -14.55
C LEU A 60 -20.40 -14.50 -15.01
N ILE A 61 -19.09 -14.31 -14.87
CA ILE A 61 -18.08 -15.31 -15.24
C ILE A 61 -17.71 -16.11 -13.99
N PRO A 62 -17.75 -17.45 -14.01
CA PRO A 62 -17.28 -18.26 -12.89
C PRO A 62 -15.78 -17.99 -12.65
N THR A 63 -15.46 -17.15 -11.66
CA THR A 63 -14.08 -16.75 -11.32
C THR A 63 -13.26 -17.86 -10.66
N THR A 64 -13.89 -19.01 -10.41
CA THR A 64 -13.30 -20.18 -9.74
C THR A 64 -12.74 -21.23 -10.70
N ASP A 65 -12.88 -21.04 -12.03
CA ASP A 65 -12.34 -22.01 -12.99
C ASP A 65 -10.82 -21.79 -13.19
N PRO A 66 -9.97 -22.77 -12.80
CA PRO A 66 -8.52 -22.66 -12.89
C PRO A 66 -7.99 -22.50 -14.32
N PHE A 67 -8.81 -22.84 -15.33
CA PHE A 67 -8.42 -22.81 -16.72
C PHE A 67 -8.63 -21.44 -17.36
N VAL A 68 -9.40 -20.54 -16.73
CA VAL A 68 -9.68 -19.19 -17.27
C VAL A 68 -8.51 -18.25 -17.02
N THR A 69 -7.87 -17.79 -18.11
CA THR A 69 -6.81 -16.76 -18.04
C THR A 69 -7.31 -15.39 -18.50
N PHE A 70 -7.22 -14.38 -17.63
CA PHE A 70 -7.56 -12.98 -17.94
C PHE A 70 -6.31 -12.17 -18.33
N PRO A 71 -6.43 -11.11 -19.15
CA PRO A 71 -5.39 -10.12 -19.36
C PRO A 71 -4.91 -9.52 -18.03
N PRO A 72 -3.62 -9.15 -17.88
CA PRO A 72 -3.05 -8.68 -16.61
C PRO A 72 -3.88 -7.59 -15.93
N ASP A 73 -4.26 -6.54 -16.67
CA ASP A 73 -5.10 -5.44 -16.16
C ASP A 73 -6.44 -5.90 -15.57
N LEU A 74 -7.08 -6.89 -16.19
CA LEU A 74 -8.38 -7.42 -15.77
C LEU A 74 -8.23 -8.37 -14.60
N ARG A 75 -7.15 -9.15 -14.61
CA ARG A 75 -6.79 -10.08 -13.55
C ARG A 75 -6.54 -9.34 -12.24
N ASP A 76 -5.83 -8.22 -12.29
CA ASP A 76 -5.57 -7.40 -11.11
C ASP A 76 -6.86 -6.79 -10.54
N ILE A 77 -7.79 -6.35 -11.40
CA ILE A 77 -9.11 -5.84 -10.96
C ILE A 77 -9.93 -6.96 -10.30
N LEU A 78 -9.99 -8.15 -10.91
CA LEU A 78 -10.71 -9.32 -10.41
C LEU A 78 -10.15 -9.83 -9.08
N TYR A 79 -8.83 -9.92 -8.98
CA TYR A 79 -8.17 -10.31 -7.74
C TYR A 79 -8.44 -9.28 -6.65
N SER A 80 -8.34 -7.99 -6.98
CA SER A 80 -8.60 -6.92 -6.00
C SER A 80 -10.01 -6.96 -5.44
N SER A 81 -11.03 -7.22 -6.27
CA SER A 81 -12.43 -7.31 -5.81
C SER A 81 -12.72 -8.53 -4.93
N ASN A 82 -11.89 -9.58 -4.99
CA ASN A 82 -12.04 -10.76 -4.14
C ASN A 82 -11.36 -10.61 -2.77
N ILE A 83 -10.57 -9.56 -2.58
CA ILE A 83 -9.89 -9.29 -1.31
C ILE A 83 -10.88 -8.61 -0.37
N LYS A 84 -11.19 -9.28 0.75
CA LYS A 84 -12.09 -8.80 1.80
C LYS A 84 -11.29 -8.37 3.03
N ILE A 85 -11.22 -7.06 3.26
CA ILE A 85 -10.45 -6.52 4.38
C ILE A 85 -11.34 -5.98 5.50
N GLY A 86 -10.85 -6.10 6.73
CA GLY A 86 -11.32 -5.37 7.90
C GLY A 86 -10.23 -4.42 8.37
N ILE A 87 -10.60 -3.21 8.78
CA ILE A 87 -9.64 -2.22 9.30
C ILE A 87 -9.85 -2.11 10.81
N ASN A 88 -8.82 -2.40 11.59
CA ASN A 88 -8.82 -2.22 13.04
C ASN A 88 -8.09 -0.91 13.40
N GLY A 89 -8.82 0.06 13.93
CA GLY A 89 -8.38 1.43 14.15
C GLY A 89 -8.78 2.37 13.01
N PHE A 90 -9.42 3.49 13.34
CA PHE A 90 -9.79 4.54 12.37
C PHE A 90 -9.05 5.85 12.64
N ASN A 91 -7.75 5.72 12.86
CA ASN A 91 -6.81 6.84 13.03
C ASN A 91 -6.33 7.38 11.67
N ARG A 92 -5.26 8.19 11.64
CA ARG A 92 -4.71 8.77 10.40
C ARG A 92 -4.44 7.71 9.34
N ILE A 93 -3.73 6.63 9.69
CA ILE A 93 -3.40 5.54 8.75
C ILE A 93 -4.64 4.73 8.39
N GLY A 94 -5.49 4.35 9.34
CA GLY A 94 -6.72 3.57 9.06
C GLY A 94 -7.66 4.25 8.06
N ARG A 95 -7.79 5.58 8.11
CA ARG A 95 -8.57 6.34 7.13
C ARG A 95 -7.95 6.32 5.74
N LEU A 96 -6.62 6.47 5.65
CA LEU A 96 -5.93 6.43 4.37
C LEU A 96 -5.91 5.03 3.77
N VAL A 97 -5.80 3.99 4.60
CA VAL A 97 -5.99 2.58 4.20
C VAL A 97 -7.36 2.40 3.56
N LEU A 98 -8.43 2.92 4.18
CA LEU A 98 -9.77 2.89 3.58
C LEU A 98 -9.80 3.61 2.23
N ARG A 99 -9.26 4.83 2.14
CA ARG A 99 -9.21 5.59 0.87
C ARG A 99 -8.47 4.79 -0.22
N CYS A 100 -7.29 4.27 0.10
CA CYS A 100 -6.46 3.51 -0.84
C CYS A 100 -7.15 2.20 -1.26
N ALA A 101 -7.77 1.47 -0.33
CA ALA A 101 -8.51 0.26 -0.63
C ALA A 101 -9.62 0.52 -1.66
N LEU A 102 -10.42 1.57 -1.45
CA LEU A 102 -11.51 1.95 -2.35
C LEU A 102 -11.00 2.37 -3.74
N GLU A 103 -9.97 3.21 -3.80
CA GLU A 103 -9.34 3.62 -5.06
C GLU A 103 -8.77 2.45 -5.85
N GLN A 104 -8.29 1.43 -5.12
CA GLN A 104 -7.70 0.22 -5.69
C GLN A 104 -8.72 -0.92 -5.93
N GLY A 105 -10.01 -0.68 -5.63
CA GLY A 105 -11.10 -1.64 -5.85
C GLY A 105 -11.11 -2.83 -4.89
N ILE A 106 -10.47 -2.73 -3.73
CA ILE A 106 -10.49 -3.73 -2.66
C ILE A 106 -11.79 -3.59 -1.85
N GLN A 107 -12.36 -4.72 -1.42
CA GLN A 107 -13.59 -4.73 -0.65
C GLN A 107 -13.30 -4.50 0.85
N VAL A 108 -13.81 -3.40 1.41
CA VAL A 108 -13.75 -3.13 2.84
C VAL A 108 -15.06 -3.56 3.48
N ILE A 109 -14.99 -4.58 4.33
CA ILE A 109 -16.17 -5.19 4.95
C ILE A 109 -16.54 -4.49 6.26
N ALA A 110 -15.54 -4.18 7.06
CA ALA A 110 -15.73 -3.61 8.39
C ALA A 110 -14.60 -2.66 8.77
N VAL A 111 -14.95 -1.64 9.54
CA VAL A 111 -14.02 -0.70 10.16
C VAL A 111 -14.34 -0.63 11.64
N ASN A 112 -13.34 -0.87 12.49
CA ASN A 112 -13.45 -0.70 13.92
C ASN A 112 -12.68 0.53 14.39
N ASP A 113 -13.34 1.45 15.09
CA ASP A 113 -12.67 2.53 15.83
C ASP A 113 -12.98 2.35 17.32
N PRO A 114 -12.02 1.85 18.13
CA PRO A 114 -12.27 1.47 19.52
C PRO A 114 -12.29 2.67 20.48
N ASP A 115 -12.10 3.91 20.01
CA ASP A 115 -12.07 5.09 20.87
C ASP A 115 -13.50 5.61 21.15
N PRO A 116 -14.00 5.48 22.39
CA PRO A 116 -15.39 5.78 22.73
C PRO A 116 -15.58 7.25 23.14
N SER A 117 -14.76 8.19 22.66
CA SER A 117 -14.88 9.60 23.02
C SER A 117 -16.18 10.20 22.43
N ALA A 118 -17.25 10.08 23.21
CA ALA A 118 -18.52 10.80 23.16
C ALA A 118 -19.43 10.68 21.91
N CYS A 119 -19.22 9.72 21.00
CA CYS A 119 -20.14 9.54 19.87
C CYS A 119 -21.17 8.43 20.12
N LEU A 120 -22.47 8.77 20.10
CA LEU A 120 -23.59 7.83 20.28
C LEU A 120 -23.73 6.85 19.10
N GLN A 121 -23.11 7.11 17.94
CA GLN A 121 -23.15 6.27 16.75
C GLN A 121 -21.78 6.23 16.04
N PRO A 122 -21.11 5.05 15.93
CA PRO A 122 -19.80 4.91 15.30
C PRO A 122 -19.73 5.45 13.86
N ALA A 123 -20.77 5.21 13.07
CA ALA A 123 -20.82 5.61 11.66
C ALA A 123 -20.80 7.13 11.47
N VAL A 124 -21.44 7.91 12.35
CA VAL A 124 -21.47 9.39 12.27
C VAL A 124 -20.05 9.94 12.36
N HIS A 125 -19.33 9.51 13.40
CA HIS A 125 -17.94 9.89 13.64
C HIS A 125 -17.01 9.50 12.48
N MET A 126 -17.18 8.29 11.95
CA MET A 126 -16.36 7.80 10.84
C MET A 126 -16.64 8.59 9.54
N VAL A 127 -17.88 8.99 9.29
CA VAL A 127 -18.25 9.83 8.13
C VAL A 127 -17.49 11.16 8.19
N ASP A 128 -17.54 11.86 9.33
CA ASP A 128 -16.91 13.17 9.47
C ASP A 128 -15.38 13.06 9.36
N LYS A 129 -14.78 12.11 10.07
CA LYS A 129 -13.34 11.82 10.01
C LYS A 129 -12.86 11.50 8.60
N LEU A 130 -13.66 10.77 7.80
CA LEU A 130 -13.27 10.40 6.44
C LEU A 130 -13.45 11.57 5.46
N LYS A 131 -14.55 12.32 5.58
CA LYS A 131 -14.87 13.47 4.72
C LYS A 131 -13.83 14.58 4.85
N PHE A 132 -13.51 14.94 6.09
CA PHE A 132 -12.68 16.09 6.42
C PHE A 132 -11.29 15.61 6.86
N ASP A 133 -10.30 15.71 5.97
CA ASP A 133 -8.89 15.43 6.29
C ASP A 133 -8.02 16.64 5.95
N SER A 134 -7.45 17.25 6.99
CA SER A 134 -6.67 18.49 6.86
C SER A 134 -5.34 18.30 6.13
N ALA A 135 -4.81 17.07 6.10
CA ALA A 135 -3.54 16.79 5.43
C ALA A 135 -3.76 16.29 4.01
N ASN A 136 -4.75 15.41 3.78
CA ASN A 136 -4.88 14.65 2.54
C ASN A 136 -6.09 15.06 1.68
N ALA A 137 -6.54 16.31 1.85
CA ALA A 137 -7.73 16.89 1.22
C ALA A 137 -9.05 16.13 1.52
N TYR A 138 -10.13 16.74 1.05
CA TYR A 138 -11.47 16.17 1.14
C TYR A 138 -11.55 14.84 0.40
N PHE A 139 -12.27 13.89 0.99
CA PHE A 139 -12.58 12.65 0.28
C PHE A 139 -13.53 12.95 -0.89
N LYS A 140 -13.15 12.48 -2.09
CA LYS A 140 -13.84 12.80 -3.34
C LYS A 140 -15.12 11.98 -3.58
N GLY A 141 -15.28 10.84 -2.91
CA GLY A 141 -16.46 9.99 -3.04
C GLY A 141 -17.59 10.39 -2.09
N GLU A 142 -18.78 9.81 -2.30
CA GLU A 142 -19.88 9.97 -1.36
C GLU A 142 -19.61 9.20 -0.07
N VAL A 143 -19.89 9.84 1.06
CA VAL A 143 -19.77 9.27 2.40
C VAL A 143 -20.99 9.66 3.20
N PHE A 144 -21.77 8.69 3.69
CA PHE A 144 -22.92 8.96 4.52
C PHE A 144 -23.23 7.75 5.41
N HIS A 145 -24.14 7.92 6.36
CA HIS A 145 -24.62 6.82 7.18
C HIS A 145 -26.15 6.69 7.07
N LYS A 146 -26.62 5.44 7.02
CA LYS A 146 -28.03 5.03 7.13
C LYS A 146 -28.04 3.70 7.90
N ASP A 147 -27.80 3.77 9.21
CA ASP A 147 -27.52 2.63 10.12
C ASP A 147 -26.22 1.84 9.82
N LYS A 148 -25.69 1.95 8.60
CA LYS A 148 -24.37 1.46 8.16
C LYS A 148 -23.52 2.60 7.63
N PHE A 149 -22.21 2.38 7.56
CA PHE A 149 -21.26 3.34 6.99
C PHE A 149 -21.13 3.08 5.49
N ILE A 150 -21.51 4.06 4.66
CA ILE A 150 -21.53 3.90 3.21
C ILE A 150 -20.48 4.84 2.60
N VAL A 151 -19.59 4.27 1.78
CA VAL A 151 -18.45 4.98 1.19
C VAL A 151 -18.25 4.54 -0.26
N ALA A 152 -18.39 5.48 -1.22
CA ALA A 152 -18.15 5.24 -2.65
C ALA A 152 -18.76 3.92 -3.16
N ASP A 153 -20.06 3.73 -2.89
CA ASP A 153 -20.89 2.55 -3.20
C ASP A 153 -20.65 1.28 -2.37
N GLN A 154 -19.66 1.24 -1.48
CA GLN A 154 -19.49 0.13 -0.54
C GLN A 154 -20.30 0.35 0.74
N VAL A 155 -21.03 -0.69 1.15
CA VAL A 155 -21.70 -0.76 2.46
C VAL A 155 -20.75 -1.42 3.45
N ILE A 156 -20.25 -0.64 4.40
CA ILE A 156 -19.23 -1.02 5.37
C ILE A 156 -19.85 -1.10 6.77
N SER A 157 -19.52 -2.15 7.50
CA SER A 157 -19.90 -2.28 8.92
C SER A 157 -19.02 -1.37 9.77
N ALA A 158 -19.60 -0.32 10.36
CA ALA A 158 -18.91 0.55 11.31
C ALA A 158 -19.05 0.01 12.74
N LEU A 159 -17.93 -0.24 13.39
CA LEU A 159 -17.85 -0.89 14.69
C LEU A 159 -17.09 0.00 15.69
N THR A 160 -17.49 -0.11 16.95
CA THR A 160 -16.75 0.42 18.10
C THR A 160 -16.73 -0.67 19.16
N VAL A 161 -15.90 -1.67 18.94
CA VAL A 161 -15.72 -2.76 19.91
C VAL A 161 -15.00 -2.20 21.13
N GLN A 162 -15.56 -2.46 22.31
CA GLN A 162 -15.04 -1.92 23.57
C GLN A 162 -13.56 -2.28 23.76
N ARG A 163 -12.83 -1.35 24.39
CA ARG A 163 -11.38 -1.39 24.67
C ARG A 163 -10.86 -2.65 25.40
N GLN A 164 -11.70 -3.59 25.80
CA GLN A 164 -11.25 -4.81 26.49
C GLN A 164 -10.76 -5.90 25.52
N THR A 165 -11.38 -6.02 24.33
CA THR A 165 -10.97 -7.02 23.33
C THR A 165 -10.26 -6.41 22.13
N TYR A 166 -10.61 -5.17 21.73
CA TYR A 166 -10.14 -4.49 20.50
C TYR A 166 -10.32 -5.30 19.20
N VAL A 167 -11.04 -6.42 19.24
CA VAL A 167 -11.11 -7.41 18.16
C VAL A 167 -12.58 -7.69 17.84
N PRO A 168 -13.07 -7.20 16.69
CA PRO A 168 -14.34 -7.60 16.11
C PRO A 168 -14.44 -9.09 15.74
N PRO A 169 -15.67 -9.65 15.64
CA PRO A 169 -15.89 -11.01 15.15
C PRO A 169 -15.70 -11.05 13.62
N TRP A 170 -14.46 -11.18 13.15
CA TRP A 170 -14.12 -11.10 11.73
C TRP A 170 -14.78 -12.17 10.86
N ASP A 171 -14.89 -13.40 11.37
CA ASP A 171 -15.52 -14.53 10.66
C ASP A 171 -16.99 -14.24 10.34
N GLU A 172 -17.76 -13.80 11.35
CA GLU A 172 -19.18 -13.47 11.22
C GLU A 172 -19.43 -12.36 10.20
N LEU A 173 -18.46 -11.46 10.05
CA LEU A 173 -18.51 -10.36 9.09
C LEU A 173 -18.01 -10.76 7.70
N GLY A 174 -17.28 -11.87 7.56
CA GLY A 174 -16.65 -12.31 6.31
C GLY A 174 -15.37 -11.56 5.96
N VAL A 175 -14.63 -11.06 6.97
CA VAL A 175 -13.31 -10.44 6.81
C VAL A 175 -12.23 -11.51 6.69
N GLU A 176 -11.39 -11.42 5.66
CA GLU A 176 -10.27 -12.36 5.46
C GLU A 176 -8.92 -11.76 5.89
N TYR A 177 -8.68 -10.49 5.58
CA TYR A 177 -7.44 -9.78 5.93
C TYR A 177 -7.76 -8.66 6.89
N VAL A 178 -7.04 -8.58 8.02
CA VAL A 178 -7.16 -7.45 8.95
C VAL A 178 -5.98 -6.52 8.74
N VAL A 179 -6.27 -5.23 8.53
CA VAL A 179 -5.26 -4.16 8.61
C VAL A 179 -5.31 -3.56 10.00
N GLU A 180 -4.26 -3.78 10.76
CA GLU A 180 -4.15 -3.35 12.15
C GLU A 180 -3.41 -2.01 12.24
N THR A 181 -4.15 -0.97 12.59
CA THR A 181 -3.68 0.42 12.64
C THR A 181 -3.80 1.06 14.02
N ILE A 182 -4.40 0.40 15.02
CA ILE A 182 -4.36 0.87 16.42
C ILE A 182 -2.90 0.88 16.91
N CYS A 183 -2.10 -0.09 16.44
CA CYS A 183 -0.65 -0.13 16.63
C CYS A 183 -0.24 -0.17 18.11
N LYS A 184 -1.03 -0.83 18.95
CA LYS A 184 -0.80 -0.93 20.39
C LYS A 184 0.26 -1.98 20.76
N TYR A 185 0.32 -3.04 19.97
CA TYR A 185 1.11 -4.24 20.24
C TYR A 185 2.26 -4.38 19.24
N THR A 186 3.27 -5.16 19.57
CA THR A 186 4.48 -5.29 18.73
C THR A 186 4.86 -6.74 18.44
N THR A 187 4.15 -7.72 18.99
CA THR A 187 4.47 -9.14 18.82
C THR A 187 3.37 -9.92 18.10
N ILE A 188 3.72 -11.04 17.46
CA ILE A 188 2.77 -11.95 16.80
C ILE A 188 1.71 -12.44 17.80
N ASP A 189 2.14 -12.80 19.01
CA ASP A 189 1.28 -13.38 20.04
C ASP A 189 0.13 -12.46 20.45
N GLU A 190 0.40 -11.16 20.53
CA GLU A 190 -0.60 -10.14 20.88
C GLU A 190 -1.69 -9.98 19.80
N TYR A 191 -1.39 -10.35 18.55
CA TYR A 191 -2.32 -10.26 17.42
C TYR A 191 -3.05 -11.58 17.10
N LYS A 192 -2.76 -12.67 17.82
CA LYS A 192 -3.42 -13.98 17.62
C LYS A 192 -4.93 -13.93 17.80
N SER A 193 -5.44 -13.00 18.61
CA SER A 193 -6.88 -12.78 18.82
C SER A 193 -7.62 -12.46 17.51
N HIS A 194 -7.00 -11.73 16.57
CA HIS A 194 -7.58 -11.49 15.25
C HIS A 194 -7.72 -12.78 14.43
N LEU A 195 -6.72 -13.66 14.49
CA LEU A 195 -6.75 -14.96 13.82
C LEU A 195 -7.83 -15.87 14.43
N GLN A 196 -7.93 -15.88 15.76
CA GLN A 196 -8.97 -16.62 16.49
C GLN A 196 -10.38 -16.11 16.18
N ALA A 197 -10.50 -14.81 15.89
CA ALA A 197 -11.76 -14.19 15.47
C ALA A 197 -12.09 -14.41 13.98
N GLY A 198 -11.28 -15.18 13.23
CA GLY A 198 -11.57 -15.61 11.86
C GLY A 198 -10.73 -14.99 10.76
N ALA A 199 -9.89 -13.99 11.07
CA ALA A 199 -9.01 -13.41 10.07
C ALA A 199 -8.01 -14.47 9.58
N ARG A 200 -7.83 -14.58 8.26
CA ARG A 200 -6.79 -15.45 7.68
C ARG A 200 -5.42 -14.85 7.91
N ARG A 201 -5.30 -13.53 7.74
CA ARG A 201 -4.05 -12.77 7.86
C ARG A 201 -4.23 -11.46 8.59
N VAL A 202 -3.20 -11.05 9.32
CA VAL A 202 -3.11 -9.77 10.01
C VAL A 202 -1.92 -8.99 9.48
N ILE A 203 -2.17 -7.79 8.99
CA ILE A 203 -1.19 -6.86 8.45
C ILE A 203 -1.01 -5.73 9.46
N ILE A 204 0.14 -5.73 10.14
CA ILE A 204 0.48 -4.74 11.15
C ILE A 204 1.10 -3.52 10.46
N THR A 205 0.64 -2.31 10.79
CA THR A 205 1.19 -1.05 10.25
C THR A 205 2.17 -0.36 11.21
N VAL A 206 2.92 -1.15 11.99
CA VAL A 206 4.07 -0.69 12.80
C VAL A 206 5.20 -1.74 12.79
N PRO A 207 6.44 -1.32 13.12
CA PRO A 207 7.50 -2.26 13.44
C PRO A 207 7.07 -3.30 14.47
N SER A 208 7.42 -4.54 14.18
CA SER A 208 7.20 -5.68 15.08
C SER A 208 8.53 -6.30 15.50
N ALA A 209 8.56 -6.80 16.73
CA ALA A 209 9.73 -7.44 17.32
C ALA A 209 10.01 -8.81 16.67
N ASP A 210 8.98 -9.58 16.34
CA ASP A 210 9.05 -10.98 15.90
C ASP A 210 8.33 -11.23 14.56
N ALA A 211 7.40 -10.37 14.13
CA ALA A 211 6.72 -10.54 12.85
C ALA A 211 7.70 -10.30 11.67
N PRO A 212 7.59 -11.12 10.61
CA PRO A 212 8.28 -10.85 9.36
C PRO A 212 7.76 -9.55 8.76
N VAL A 213 8.67 -8.79 8.16
CA VAL A 213 8.38 -7.48 7.58
C VAL A 213 8.64 -7.51 6.08
N PHE A 214 7.68 -6.99 5.32
CA PHE A 214 7.76 -6.97 3.86
C PHE A 214 7.57 -5.54 3.37
N VAL A 215 8.57 -5.05 2.64
CA VAL A 215 8.58 -3.77 1.96
C VAL A 215 8.49 -4.04 0.46
N MET A 216 7.41 -3.57 -0.15
CA MET A 216 7.16 -3.75 -1.58
C MET A 216 8.26 -3.10 -2.43
N GLY A 217 8.69 -3.80 -3.48
CA GLY A 217 9.81 -3.45 -4.34
C GLY A 217 11.18 -3.83 -3.76
N VAL A 218 11.23 -4.52 -2.62
CA VAL A 218 12.49 -4.79 -1.91
C VAL A 218 12.63 -6.26 -1.51
N ASN A 219 11.68 -6.80 -0.76
CA ASN A 219 11.80 -8.15 -0.20
C ASN A 219 10.48 -8.95 -0.18
N GLU A 220 9.45 -8.50 -0.90
CA GLU A 220 8.16 -9.20 -1.00
C GLU A 220 8.30 -10.62 -1.55
N ASP A 221 9.34 -10.88 -2.36
CA ASP A 221 9.66 -12.19 -2.90
C ASP A 221 9.94 -13.25 -1.81
N LYS A 222 10.43 -12.81 -0.64
CA LYS A 222 10.74 -13.66 0.52
C LYS A 222 9.50 -14.18 1.27
N TYR A 223 8.31 -13.64 0.99
CA TYR A 223 7.07 -14.10 1.63
C TYR A 223 6.78 -15.56 1.23
N THR A 224 6.51 -16.45 2.18
CA THR A 224 6.48 -17.91 1.90
C THR A 224 5.09 -18.52 1.77
N GLY A 225 4.03 -17.74 2.02
CA GLY A 225 2.66 -18.29 2.07
C GLY A 225 2.22 -18.72 3.48
N ARG A 226 3.17 -18.79 4.43
CA ARG A 226 2.94 -19.38 5.76
C ARG A 226 2.72 -18.34 6.85
N GLU A 227 3.16 -17.11 6.61
CA GLU A 227 3.12 -16.01 7.57
C GLU A 227 1.66 -15.57 7.78
N THR A 228 1.12 -15.77 8.97
CA THR A 228 -0.26 -15.39 9.32
C THR A 228 -0.36 -13.97 9.87
N VAL A 229 0.66 -13.53 10.60
CA VAL A 229 0.83 -12.16 11.09
C VAL A 229 2.11 -11.62 10.49
N LEU A 230 2.03 -10.47 9.85
CA LEU A 230 3.16 -9.84 9.17
C LEU A 230 3.05 -8.33 9.27
N SER A 231 4.20 -7.65 9.19
CA SER A 231 4.25 -6.20 9.20
C SER A 231 4.49 -5.67 7.79
N SER A 232 3.73 -4.64 7.42
CA SER A 232 3.93 -3.90 6.17
C SER A 232 4.94 -2.77 6.31
N THR A 233 5.50 -2.55 7.50
CA THR A 233 6.32 -1.38 7.78
C THR A 233 7.41 -1.65 8.81
N LEU A 234 8.62 -1.21 8.48
CA LEU A 234 9.73 -1.14 9.43
C LEU A 234 9.61 0.12 10.29
N TYR A 235 9.49 1.25 9.61
CA TYR A 235 9.09 2.58 10.04
C TYR A 235 8.93 3.35 8.74
N THR A 236 8.13 4.39 8.74
CA THR A 236 7.72 5.06 7.49
C THR A 236 8.89 5.50 6.62
N THR A 237 9.90 6.16 7.20
CA THR A 237 11.10 6.57 6.45
C THR A 237 11.88 5.38 5.86
N ALA A 238 11.88 4.21 6.50
CA ALA A 238 12.58 3.01 6.01
C ALA A 238 11.91 2.52 4.74
N ASN A 239 10.58 2.40 4.80
CA ASN A 239 9.80 1.90 3.68
C ASN A 239 9.96 2.81 2.47
N CYS A 240 9.98 4.13 2.72
CA CYS A 240 10.21 5.12 1.69
C CYS A 240 11.63 4.99 1.10
N LEU A 241 12.65 4.88 1.95
CA LEU A 241 14.04 4.90 1.51
C LEU A 241 14.53 3.57 0.90
N ALA A 242 13.99 2.43 1.35
CA ALA A 242 14.51 1.11 1.00
C ALA A 242 14.56 0.83 -0.52
N PRO A 243 13.56 1.19 -1.34
CA PRO A 243 13.63 1.01 -2.80
C PRO A 243 14.80 1.77 -3.43
N LEU A 244 15.05 3.02 -3.01
CA LEU A 244 16.18 3.81 -3.50
C LEU A 244 17.51 3.20 -3.09
N VAL A 245 17.63 2.83 -1.81
CA VAL A 245 18.84 2.21 -1.26
C VAL A 245 19.15 0.88 -1.96
N LYS A 246 18.14 0.05 -2.25
CA LYS A 246 18.29 -1.18 -3.03
C LYS A 246 18.89 -0.90 -4.41
N VAL A 247 18.32 0.03 -5.16
CA VAL A 247 18.81 0.38 -6.51
C VAL A 247 20.26 0.84 -6.48
N VAL A 248 20.59 1.76 -5.57
CA VAL A 248 21.94 2.31 -5.47
C VAL A 248 22.93 1.24 -5.01
N HIS A 249 22.55 0.40 -4.05
CA HIS A 249 23.41 -0.65 -3.53
C HIS A 249 23.67 -1.75 -4.58
N GLU A 250 22.64 -2.23 -5.27
CA GLU A 250 22.79 -3.27 -6.30
C GLU A 250 23.66 -2.82 -7.48
N LYS A 251 23.61 -1.52 -7.85
CA LYS A 251 24.35 -0.99 -9.02
C LYS A 251 25.74 -0.47 -8.68
N PHE A 252 25.92 0.15 -7.52
CA PHE A 252 27.16 0.87 -7.18
C PHE A 252 27.81 0.40 -5.87
N GLY A 253 27.10 -0.37 -5.05
CA GLY A 253 27.55 -0.87 -3.76
C GLY A 253 27.70 0.25 -2.72
N ILE A 254 26.73 0.41 -1.83
CA ILE A 254 26.87 1.32 -0.68
C ILE A 254 27.83 0.69 0.34
N VAL A 255 28.90 1.42 0.69
CA VAL A 255 29.87 1.02 1.72
C VAL A 255 29.41 1.49 3.10
N GLU A 256 29.03 2.76 3.20
CA GLU A 256 28.47 3.37 4.40
C GLU A 256 27.65 4.60 4.01
N ALA A 257 26.66 4.95 4.81
CA ALA A 257 25.83 6.12 4.56
C ALA A 257 25.27 6.76 5.83
N LEU A 258 25.12 8.08 5.77
CA LEU A 258 24.42 8.89 6.76
C LEU A 258 23.14 9.43 6.17
N ILE A 259 22.07 9.37 6.96
CA ILE A 259 20.73 9.79 6.55
C ILE A 259 20.29 10.95 7.44
N THR A 260 19.76 11.98 6.80
CA THR A 260 19.05 13.06 7.49
C THR A 260 17.63 13.12 6.96
N THR A 261 16.65 13.07 7.86
CA THR A 261 15.24 13.13 7.48
C THR A 261 14.60 14.37 8.04
N LEU A 262 13.92 15.14 7.20
CA LEU A 262 13.07 16.25 7.61
C LEU A 262 11.64 15.74 7.56
N SER A 263 11.15 15.28 8.71
CA SER A 263 9.85 14.65 8.86
C SER A 263 8.77 15.70 9.07
N SER A 264 7.59 15.48 8.48
CA SER A 264 6.42 16.30 8.76
C SER A 264 5.88 16.06 10.18
N SER A 265 4.96 16.91 10.63
CA SER A 265 4.37 16.79 11.96
C SER A 265 3.63 15.46 12.17
N ILE A 266 3.77 14.88 13.35
CA ILE A 266 3.19 13.61 13.80
C ILE A 266 2.34 13.79 15.06
N ARG A 267 1.45 12.83 15.33
CA ARG A 267 0.47 12.89 16.45
C ARG A 267 1.08 13.10 17.84
N VAL A 268 2.30 12.62 18.07
CA VAL A 268 2.93 12.57 19.41
C VAL A 268 3.77 13.82 19.71
N GLN A 269 3.47 14.94 19.05
CA GLN A 269 4.05 16.25 19.35
C GLN A 269 3.04 17.10 20.09
N GLU A 270 3.54 18.00 20.91
CA GLU A 270 2.72 18.87 21.72
C GLU A 270 2.38 20.16 20.96
N THR A 271 1.12 20.60 21.07
CA THR A 271 0.67 21.87 20.50
C THR A 271 1.13 23.07 21.31
N VAL A 272 1.62 22.85 22.53
CA VAL A 272 2.21 23.84 23.42
C VAL A 272 3.38 23.18 24.16
N ASP A 273 4.24 23.96 24.82
CA ASP A 273 5.33 23.38 25.63
C ASP A 273 4.76 22.55 26.80
N GLU A 274 4.89 21.22 26.74
CA GLU A 274 4.44 20.29 27.79
C GLU A 274 5.54 19.29 28.19
N PRO A 275 5.52 18.75 29.42
CA PRO A 275 6.41 17.65 29.81
C PRO A 275 6.23 16.44 28.89
N SER A 276 7.35 15.88 28.40
CA SER A 276 7.35 14.68 27.57
C SER A 276 8.45 13.72 28.05
N ASP A 277 8.11 12.44 28.16
CA ASP A 277 9.07 11.37 28.47
C ASP A 277 10.09 11.15 27.33
N LYS A 278 9.84 11.72 26.15
CA LYS A 278 10.76 11.74 25.02
C LYS A 278 11.48 13.08 24.97
N SER A 279 12.80 13.05 25.18
CA SER A 279 13.64 14.26 25.11
C SER A 279 13.50 14.95 23.74
N GLY A 280 13.53 16.28 23.73
CA GLY A 280 13.42 17.09 22.51
C GLY A 280 12.01 17.25 21.93
N ARG A 281 10.98 16.61 22.50
CA ARG A 281 9.57 16.73 22.05
C ARG A 281 8.65 17.51 22.99
N SER A 282 9.18 18.00 24.10
CA SER A 282 8.46 18.82 25.09
C SER A 282 8.21 20.26 24.63
N ARG A 283 8.50 20.56 23.36
CA ARG A 283 8.43 21.91 22.81
C ARG A 283 7.33 21.97 21.75
N GLU A 284 6.67 23.10 21.67
CA GLU A 284 5.58 23.40 20.74
C GLU A 284 5.96 23.03 19.30
N ALA A 285 5.10 22.24 18.65
CA ALA A 285 5.35 21.68 17.32
C ALA A 285 5.38 22.72 16.19
N GLU A 286 4.62 23.82 16.28
CA GLU A 286 4.41 24.73 15.15
C GLU A 286 5.58 25.70 14.92
N GLN A 287 6.35 25.99 15.98
CA GLN A 287 7.40 27.01 15.95
C GLN A 287 8.82 26.46 16.11
N ASN A 288 8.96 25.14 16.33
CA ASN A 288 10.26 24.52 16.60
C ASN A 288 10.61 23.45 15.56
N ILE A 289 11.91 23.37 15.25
CA ILE A 289 12.47 22.18 14.60
C ILE A 289 12.85 21.21 15.73
N LEU A 290 12.12 20.11 15.84
CA LEU A 290 12.30 19.15 16.92
C LEU A 290 13.25 18.03 16.52
N PHE A 291 14.12 17.63 17.43
CA PHE A 291 14.93 16.43 17.21
C PHE A 291 14.11 15.18 17.51
N ALA A 292 14.04 14.26 16.55
CA ALA A 292 13.45 12.94 16.76
C ALA A 292 14.55 11.96 17.17
N ASN A 293 14.60 11.65 18.46
CA ASN A 293 15.46 10.61 19.02
C ASN A 293 15.09 9.20 18.51
N ASN A 294 16.07 8.28 18.57
CA ASN A 294 15.94 6.83 18.37
C ASN A 294 15.54 6.39 16.95
N ILE A 295 16.32 6.81 15.96
CA ILE A 295 16.16 6.33 14.59
C ILE A 295 16.96 5.06 14.42
N THR A 296 16.26 3.93 14.29
CA THR A 296 16.85 2.61 14.06
C THR A 296 16.84 2.25 12.57
N ILE A 297 17.33 3.16 11.72
CA ILE A 297 17.37 2.93 10.26
C ILE A 297 18.28 1.76 9.91
N ASP A 298 19.43 1.69 10.57
CA ASP A 298 20.44 0.64 10.45
C ASP A 298 19.81 -0.76 10.55
N LYS A 299 19.15 -1.04 11.66
CA LYS A 299 18.59 -2.36 11.99
C LYS A 299 17.45 -2.72 11.06
N ALA A 300 16.66 -1.74 10.67
CA ALA A 300 15.50 -1.95 9.83
C ALA A 300 15.88 -2.28 8.38
N ILE A 301 16.73 -1.44 7.76
CA ILE A 301 17.20 -1.71 6.41
C ILE A 301 18.04 -2.98 6.39
N GLY A 302 18.88 -3.21 7.41
CA GLY A 302 19.62 -4.46 7.57
C GLY A 302 18.73 -5.70 7.64
N LYS A 303 17.53 -5.62 8.22
CA LYS A 303 16.56 -6.74 8.27
C LYS A 303 16.05 -7.15 6.88
N ILE A 304 15.87 -6.19 5.96
CA ILE A 304 15.32 -6.46 4.62
C ILE A 304 16.40 -6.60 3.53
N ILE A 305 17.52 -5.87 3.67
CA ILE A 305 18.71 -5.90 2.82
C ILE A 305 19.92 -6.23 3.72
N PRO A 306 20.22 -7.52 3.99
CA PRO A 306 21.24 -7.95 4.96
C PRO A 306 22.64 -7.37 4.72
N ASP A 307 23.03 -7.20 3.45
CA ASP A 307 24.33 -6.64 3.05
C ASP A 307 24.54 -5.19 3.51
N LEU A 308 23.47 -4.53 3.96
CA LEU A 308 23.45 -3.17 4.46
C LEU A 308 23.31 -3.06 5.97
N ASN A 309 23.27 -4.18 6.69
CA ASN A 309 23.26 -4.18 8.15
C ASN A 309 24.47 -3.41 8.69
N GLU A 310 24.24 -2.53 9.66
CA GLU A 310 25.26 -1.65 10.27
C GLU A 310 25.96 -0.65 9.32
N LYS A 311 25.52 -0.51 8.06
CA LYS A 311 26.12 0.42 7.09
C LYS A 311 25.40 1.76 6.96
N LEU A 312 24.16 1.87 7.43
CA LEU A 312 23.36 3.10 7.33
C LEU A 312 22.96 3.55 8.72
N THR A 313 23.14 4.81 9.07
CA THR A 313 22.52 5.38 10.28
C THR A 313 22.10 6.82 10.00
N GLY A 314 21.36 7.45 10.91
CA GLY A 314 20.86 8.78 10.62
C GLY A 314 20.24 9.55 11.78
N THR A 315 19.82 10.75 11.43
CA THR A 315 19.14 11.72 12.30
C THR A 315 17.85 12.20 11.65
N SER A 316 16.89 12.63 12.45
CA SER A 316 15.59 13.10 12.00
C SER A 316 15.26 14.36 12.75
N PHE A 317 14.79 15.32 11.99
CA PHE A 317 14.27 16.58 12.46
C PHE A 317 12.82 16.66 12.06
N ILE A 318 11.95 17.09 12.96
CA ILE A 318 10.53 17.29 12.66
C ILE A 318 10.32 18.76 12.36
N PHE A 319 9.72 19.03 11.21
CA PHE A 319 9.40 20.36 10.72
C PHE A 319 7.89 20.60 10.79
N PRO A 320 7.44 21.85 11.05
CA PRO A 320 6.04 22.23 11.14
C PRO A 320 5.37 22.24 9.75
N THR A 321 5.21 21.05 9.18
CA THR A 321 4.59 20.81 7.88
C THR A 321 3.54 19.72 8.04
N LEU A 322 2.43 19.82 7.29
CA LEU A 322 1.25 18.96 7.46
C LEU A 322 1.49 17.51 7.01
N ASN A 323 2.25 17.34 5.93
CA ASN A 323 2.60 16.06 5.33
C ASN A 323 3.77 16.28 4.37
N VAL A 324 4.31 15.18 3.84
CA VAL A 324 5.49 15.13 2.97
C VAL A 324 6.78 15.39 3.74
N SER A 325 7.64 14.39 3.74
CA SER A 325 8.94 14.40 4.39
C SER A 325 10.05 14.41 3.34
N LEU A 326 11.19 15.02 3.68
CA LEU A 326 12.40 14.99 2.86
C LEU A 326 13.41 14.02 3.46
N ILE A 327 14.08 13.26 2.61
CA ILE A 327 15.15 12.33 2.98
C ILE A 327 16.41 12.68 2.19
N ASP A 328 17.47 12.97 2.92
CA ASP A 328 18.84 13.14 2.44
C ASP A 328 19.64 11.88 2.79
N LEU A 329 20.12 11.18 1.76
CA LEU A 329 21.03 10.05 1.87
C LEU A 329 22.41 10.48 1.37
N THR A 330 23.37 10.59 2.29
CA THR A 330 24.78 10.83 1.95
C THR A 330 25.55 9.52 2.06
N ALA A 331 26.02 9.00 0.92
CA ALA A 331 26.57 7.65 0.82
C ALA A 331 27.97 7.64 0.19
N ARG A 332 28.82 6.76 0.71
CA ARG A 332 30.06 6.35 0.06
C ARG A 332 29.82 5.07 -0.74
N LEU A 333 30.18 5.10 -2.02
CA LEU A 333 29.99 4.01 -2.97
C LEU A 333 31.28 3.20 -3.13
N ASN A 334 31.15 1.91 -3.43
CA ASN A 334 32.27 1.01 -3.71
C ASN A 334 32.76 1.23 -5.15
N LYS A 335 31.82 1.34 -6.10
CA LYS A 335 32.09 1.65 -7.49
C LYS A 335 31.95 3.15 -7.73
N GLY A 336 33.05 3.82 -8.06
CA GLY A 336 33.02 5.22 -8.49
C GLY A 336 32.23 5.39 -9.80
N THR A 337 31.53 6.50 -9.95
CA THR A 337 30.56 6.75 -11.04
C THR A 337 30.31 8.25 -11.20
N LYS A 338 29.61 8.64 -12.27
CA LYS A 338 29.11 10.00 -12.47
C LYS A 338 27.70 10.16 -11.90
N TYR A 339 27.30 11.38 -11.55
CA TYR A 339 25.98 11.64 -10.98
C TYR A 339 24.86 11.26 -11.95
N GLU A 340 25.06 11.52 -13.24
CA GLU A 340 24.12 11.20 -14.30
C GLU A 340 23.88 9.69 -14.43
N GLU A 341 24.90 8.87 -14.15
CA GLU A 341 24.78 7.41 -14.16
C GLU A 341 23.96 6.90 -12.98
N ILE A 342 24.10 7.52 -11.80
CA ILE A 342 23.25 7.24 -10.63
C ILE A 342 21.80 7.61 -10.95
N CYS A 343 21.56 8.81 -11.46
CA CYS A 343 20.24 9.27 -11.87
C CYS A 343 19.61 8.36 -12.93
N ALA A 344 20.39 7.92 -13.93
CA ALA A 344 19.92 7.00 -14.96
C ALA A 344 19.49 5.64 -14.39
N ALA A 345 20.28 5.07 -13.47
CA ALA A 345 19.93 3.81 -12.81
C ALA A 345 18.65 3.92 -11.98
N ILE A 346 18.46 5.04 -11.27
CA ILE A 346 17.24 5.31 -10.51
C ILE A 346 16.04 5.48 -11.45
N ARG A 347 16.20 6.21 -12.56
CA ARG A 347 15.15 6.41 -13.57
C ARG A 347 14.76 5.09 -14.24
N GLU A 348 15.72 4.23 -14.55
CA GLU A 348 15.48 2.88 -15.11
C GLU A 348 14.67 2.03 -14.12
N ALA A 349 15.04 2.03 -12.85
CA ALA A 349 14.33 1.28 -11.82
C ALA A 349 12.89 1.80 -11.62
N ALA A 350 12.71 3.13 -11.56
CA ALA A 350 11.41 3.79 -11.42
C ALA A 350 10.47 3.50 -12.61
N ASN A 351 10.99 3.42 -13.83
CA ASN A 351 10.21 3.10 -15.02
C ASN A 351 10.01 1.59 -15.26
N GLY A 352 10.77 0.74 -14.56
CA GLY A 352 10.77 -0.70 -14.71
C GLY A 352 10.28 -1.41 -13.45
N PRO A 353 11.15 -2.15 -12.73
CA PRO A 353 10.75 -3.04 -11.65
C PRO A 353 10.11 -2.33 -10.45
N LEU A 354 10.39 -1.04 -10.23
CA LEU A 354 9.85 -0.25 -9.11
C LEU A 354 8.76 0.73 -9.54
N LYS A 355 8.17 0.52 -10.72
CA LYS A 355 7.06 1.34 -11.20
C LYS A 355 5.91 1.35 -10.18
N ASN A 356 5.36 2.54 -9.91
CA ASN A 356 4.35 2.82 -8.88
C ASN A 356 4.85 2.72 -7.42
N ILE A 357 6.12 2.40 -7.19
CA ILE A 357 6.76 2.37 -5.86
C ILE A 357 7.80 3.48 -5.73
N LEU A 358 8.67 3.64 -6.73
CA LEU A 358 9.69 4.68 -6.81
C LEU A 358 9.39 5.58 -8.00
N ALA A 359 9.30 6.87 -7.75
CA ALA A 359 9.21 7.90 -8.78
C ALA A 359 10.56 8.60 -8.96
N TYR A 360 10.76 9.13 -10.17
CA TYR A 360 11.92 9.93 -10.54
C TYR A 360 11.42 11.30 -11.02
N SER A 361 12.00 12.38 -10.49
CA SER A 361 11.68 13.76 -10.86
C SER A 361 12.95 14.52 -11.22
N ASP A 362 12.98 15.08 -12.43
CA ASP A 362 13.98 16.06 -12.89
C ASP A 362 13.37 17.41 -13.26
N ASP A 363 12.10 17.65 -12.90
CA ASP A 363 11.43 18.94 -13.06
C ASP A 363 12.08 20.04 -12.21
N ASN A 364 11.98 21.30 -12.65
CA ASN A 364 12.48 22.47 -11.90
C ASN A 364 11.59 22.82 -10.67
N SER A 365 10.39 22.24 -10.58
CA SER A 365 9.47 22.45 -9.47
C SER A 365 9.68 21.44 -8.35
N VAL A 366 9.60 21.90 -7.11
CA VAL A 366 9.67 21.01 -5.95
C VAL A 366 8.45 20.07 -5.95
N PRO A 367 8.64 18.74 -5.81
CA PRO A 367 7.54 17.75 -5.77
C PRO A 367 6.58 17.87 -4.58
N THR A 368 6.74 18.87 -3.70
CA THR A 368 5.97 19.05 -2.46
C THR A 368 4.49 19.40 -2.68
N HIS A 369 4.09 19.66 -3.92
CA HIS A 369 2.70 20.03 -4.25
C HIS A 369 1.74 18.84 -4.25
N ASP A 370 2.23 17.60 -4.32
CA ASP A 370 1.37 16.41 -4.45
C ASP A 370 1.23 15.65 -3.12
N ILE A 371 0.44 16.22 -2.20
CA ILE A 371 0.12 15.64 -0.88
C ILE A 371 -0.70 14.32 -1.00
N VAL A 372 -0.90 13.82 -2.22
CA VAL A 372 -1.62 12.57 -2.49
C VAL A 372 -0.77 11.64 -3.40
N ASP A 373 0.53 11.88 -3.53
CA ASP A 373 1.40 10.98 -4.27
C ASP A 373 1.45 9.58 -3.63
N LYS A 374 1.34 8.55 -4.50
CA LYS A 374 1.21 7.13 -4.12
C LYS A 374 2.54 6.40 -4.05
N HIS A 375 3.61 6.97 -4.58
CA HIS A 375 4.93 6.36 -4.55
C HIS A 375 5.47 6.38 -3.13
N SER A 376 6.22 5.35 -2.75
CA SER A 376 6.97 5.32 -1.49
C SER A 376 7.99 6.44 -1.43
N LEU A 377 8.54 6.82 -2.59
CA LEU A 377 9.56 7.82 -2.69
C LEU A 377 9.57 8.47 -4.06
N ILE A 378 9.84 9.76 -4.11
CA ILE A 378 10.15 10.53 -5.31
C ILE A 378 11.61 10.96 -5.20
N PHE A 379 12.49 10.38 -6.01
CA PHE A 379 13.87 10.83 -6.12
C PHE A 379 13.93 12.16 -6.90
N TYR A 380 14.58 13.18 -6.31
CA TYR A 380 14.67 14.50 -6.91
C TYR A 380 16.08 14.75 -7.46
N ALA A 381 16.22 14.58 -8.77
CA ALA A 381 17.51 14.54 -9.44
C ALA A 381 18.27 15.87 -9.38
N GLN A 382 17.58 17.01 -9.25
CA GLN A 382 18.23 18.33 -9.24
C GLN A 382 18.87 18.69 -7.89
N ALA A 383 18.46 18.07 -6.79
CA ALA A 383 18.96 18.41 -5.45
C ALA A 383 20.10 17.50 -4.94
N GLY A 384 20.30 16.34 -5.57
CA GLY A 384 21.45 15.50 -5.26
C GLY A 384 22.74 16.11 -5.80
N ILE A 385 23.86 15.80 -5.14
CA ILE A 385 25.18 16.36 -5.45
C ILE A 385 26.22 15.26 -5.30
N LEU A 386 27.07 15.11 -6.30
CA LEU A 386 28.25 14.23 -6.24
C LEU A 386 29.47 15.05 -5.86
N LEU A 387 30.09 14.76 -4.72
CA LEU A 387 31.30 15.46 -4.27
C LEU A 387 32.57 14.87 -4.89
N LYS A 388 32.60 13.53 -4.99
CA LYS A 388 33.63 12.73 -5.65
C LYS A 388 32.95 11.55 -6.32
N ASP A 389 33.62 10.90 -7.26
CA ASP A 389 33.09 9.74 -8.00
C ASP A 389 32.47 8.66 -7.11
N ASN A 390 32.92 8.53 -5.85
CA ASN A 390 32.42 7.56 -4.88
C ASN A 390 31.75 8.17 -3.64
N PHE A 391 31.41 9.45 -3.62
CA PHE A 391 30.78 10.10 -2.46
C PHE A 391 29.67 11.05 -2.92
N VAL A 392 28.43 10.65 -2.64
CA VAL A 392 27.22 11.26 -3.20
C VAL A 392 26.22 11.62 -2.11
N LYS A 393 25.48 12.71 -2.35
CA LYS A 393 24.26 13.07 -1.64
C LYS A 393 23.08 12.87 -2.58
N LEU A 394 22.08 12.11 -2.15
CA LEU A 394 20.83 11.86 -2.86
C LEU A 394 19.67 12.43 -2.05
N VAL A 395 18.81 13.21 -2.70
CA VAL A 395 17.67 13.87 -2.06
C VAL A 395 16.37 13.32 -2.62
N SER A 396 15.42 13.08 -1.73
CA SER A 396 14.15 12.47 -2.09
C SER A 396 13.02 12.95 -1.19
N TRP A 397 11.80 12.86 -1.71
CA TRP A 397 10.58 13.21 -1.01
C TRP A 397 9.73 11.97 -0.78
N CYS A 398 9.00 11.91 0.32
CA CYS A 398 7.98 10.89 0.51
C CYS A 398 6.75 11.46 1.21
N ASN A 399 5.57 11.07 0.73
CA ASN A 399 4.35 11.24 1.49
C ASN A 399 4.26 10.10 2.51
N ASN A 400 4.73 10.36 3.71
CA ASN A 400 4.86 9.35 4.76
C ASN A 400 3.52 8.67 5.13
N GLU A 401 2.37 9.31 4.92
CA GLU A 401 1.09 8.71 5.29
C GLU A 401 0.42 7.96 4.13
N TYR A 402 0.29 8.63 3.00
CA TYR A 402 -0.46 8.10 1.87
C TYR A 402 0.31 7.00 1.14
N SER A 403 1.64 7.09 1.09
CA SER A 403 2.47 6.04 0.50
C SER A 403 2.45 4.77 1.34
N ASP A 404 2.61 4.85 2.66
CA ASP A 404 2.52 3.70 3.57
C ASP A 404 1.15 3.01 3.43
N ALA A 405 0.05 3.77 3.39
CA ALA A 405 -1.28 3.21 3.18
C ALA A 405 -1.43 2.49 1.82
N ASN A 406 -0.85 3.01 0.75
CA ASN A 406 -0.81 2.31 -0.54
C ASN A 406 0.04 1.04 -0.48
N ARG A 407 1.19 1.07 0.21
CA ARG A 407 2.06 -0.11 0.38
C ARG A 407 1.37 -1.24 1.15
N VAL A 408 0.52 -0.93 2.12
CA VAL A 408 -0.33 -1.94 2.78
C VAL A 408 -1.23 -2.64 1.76
N MET A 409 -1.88 -1.89 0.86
CA MET A 409 -2.75 -2.47 -0.17
C MET A 409 -1.96 -3.30 -1.20
N ASP A 410 -0.81 -2.81 -1.62
CA ASP A 410 0.08 -3.52 -2.55
C ASP A 410 0.55 -4.86 -1.96
N LEU A 411 0.89 -4.88 -0.66
CA LEU A 411 1.28 -6.09 0.06
C LEU A 411 0.13 -7.09 0.16
N ILE A 412 -1.09 -6.64 0.49
CA ILE A 412 -2.26 -7.53 0.55
C ILE A 412 -2.55 -8.14 -0.82
N LYS A 413 -2.46 -7.35 -1.91
CA LYS A 413 -2.63 -7.86 -3.27
C LYS A 413 -1.57 -8.89 -3.63
N TYR A 414 -0.32 -8.64 -3.28
CA TYR A 414 0.78 -9.58 -3.49
C TYR A 414 0.54 -10.90 -2.75
N ILE A 415 0.19 -10.83 -1.47
CA ILE A 415 -0.13 -12.00 -0.63
C ILE A 415 -1.29 -12.78 -1.23
N PHE A 416 -2.40 -12.11 -1.54
CA PHE A 416 -3.59 -12.75 -2.11
C PHE A 416 -3.26 -13.48 -3.41
N LYS A 417 -2.52 -12.83 -4.32
CA LYS A 417 -2.10 -13.43 -5.58
C LYS A 417 -1.23 -14.68 -5.34
N LYS A 418 -0.23 -14.59 -4.46
CA LYS A 418 0.67 -15.71 -4.17
C LYS A 418 -0.07 -16.88 -3.53
N ASP A 419 -0.91 -16.61 -2.54
CA ASP A 419 -1.73 -17.64 -1.88
C ASP A 419 -2.70 -18.32 -2.86
N TYR A 420 -3.26 -17.55 -3.81
CA TYR A 420 -4.12 -18.09 -4.86
C TYR A 420 -3.34 -18.97 -5.85
N GLU A 421 -2.17 -18.52 -6.31
CA GLU A 421 -1.30 -19.28 -7.22
C GLU A 421 -0.81 -20.59 -6.58
N ASP A 422 -0.48 -20.58 -5.29
CA ASP A 422 -0.04 -21.77 -4.57
C ASP A 422 -1.18 -22.78 -4.38
N LYS A 423 -2.40 -22.32 -4.06
CA LYS A 423 -3.59 -23.19 -4.04
C LYS A 423 -3.89 -23.81 -5.40
N LEU A 424 -3.74 -23.02 -6.46
CA LEU A 424 -3.95 -23.49 -7.83
C LEU A 424 -2.97 -24.60 -8.21
N LYS A 425 -1.68 -24.43 -7.87
CA LYS A 425 -0.67 -25.48 -8.09
C LYS A 425 -0.99 -26.76 -7.33
N GLN A 426 -1.36 -26.64 -6.05
CA GLN A 426 -1.75 -27.79 -5.23
C GLN A 426 -3.01 -28.51 -5.74
N SER A 427 -3.91 -27.80 -6.42
CA SER A 427 -5.11 -28.42 -7.02
C SER A 427 -4.85 -29.12 -8.35
N LEU A 428 -3.75 -28.74 -9.02
CA LEU A 428 -3.34 -29.29 -10.33
C LEU A 428 -2.41 -30.51 -10.17
N GLU A 429 -1.63 -30.58 -9.09
CA GLU A 429 -0.90 -31.76 -8.61
C GLU A 429 -1.84 -32.81 -8.04
#